data_AF-A0A9W7JDA4-F1
#
_entry.id   AF-A0A9W7JDA4-F1
#
_cell.length_a   1.000
_cell.length_b   1.000
_cell.length_c   1.000
_cell.angle_alpha   90.00
_cell.angle_beta   90.00
_cell.angle_gamma   90.00
#
_symmetry.space_group_name_H-M   'P 1'
#
loop_
_entity.id
_entity.type
_entity.pdbx_description
1 polymer ?
#
loop_
_entity_poly.entity_id
_entity_poly.type
_entity_poly.pdbx_seq_one_letter_code
_entity_poly.pdbx_strand_id
1 'polypeptide(L)'
;MKKEGTVKLISAEGMEFVIDKEADMVSQTIRNMLTSPGGFAEAEHGEVTFPEISDVILEKICQYFYWSLQYSSSQDWKARLKIPPPDTRHKT
;
A
#
# COMPACT_ATOMS: atom_id res chain seq x y z
N MET A 1 11.24 10.16 -18.37
CA MET A 1 11.22 8.74 -18.77
C MET A 1 10.21 8.05 -17.84
N LYS A 2 9.01 7.69 -18.33
CA LYS A 2 8.04 6.92 -17.53
C LYS A 2 8.63 5.53 -17.34
N LYS A 3 8.95 5.13 -16.11
CA LYS A 3 9.28 3.73 -15.81
C LYS A 3 7.95 2.98 -15.80
N GLU A 4 7.69 2.20 -16.85
CA GLU A 4 6.45 1.42 -17.02
C GLU A 4 6.20 0.37 -15.90
N GLY A 5 7.09 0.26 -14.91
CA GLY A 5 6.99 -0.65 -13.77
C GLY A 5 6.77 0.01 -12.41
N THR A 6 6.53 1.33 -12.32
CA THR A 6 6.34 2.03 -11.03
C THR A 6 5.03 2.82 -10.99
N VAL A 7 4.46 2.95 -9.80
CA VAL A 7 3.32 3.83 -9.51
C VAL A 7 3.72 4.90 -8.50
N LYS A 8 3.03 6.03 -8.53
CA LYS A 8 3.20 7.12 -7.58
C LYS A 8 2.01 7.19 -6.64
N LEU A 9 2.25 7.16 -5.34
CA LEU A 9 1.23 7.40 -4.32
C LEU A 9 1.48 8.78 -3.71
N ILE A 10 0.45 9.60 -3.60
CA ILE A 10 0.54 10.98 -3.11
C ILE A 10 -0.27 11.10 -1.83
N SER A 11 0.34 11.59 -0.75
CA SER A 11 -0.34 11.79 0.55
C SER A 11 -1.24 13.03 0.56
N ALA A 12 -1.95 13.24 1.68
CA ALA A 12 -2.79 14.41 1.91
C ALA A 12 -2.00 15.73 1.88
N GLU A 13 -0.74 15.70 2.31
CA GLU A 13 0.18 16.83 2.34
C GLU A 13 0.94 17.01 1.01
N GLY A 14 0.76 16.09 0.06
CA GLY A 14 1.35 16.15 -1.27
C GLY A 14 2.74 15.50 -1.40
N MET A 15 3.18 14.71 -0.41
CA MET A 15 4.41 13.93 -0.53
C MET A 15 4.23 12.79 -1.53
N GLU A 16 5.21 12.64 -2.43
CA GLU A 16 5.18 11.65 -3.49
C GLU A 16 6.03 10.41 -3.12
N PHE A 17 5.39 9.24 -3.15
CA PHE A 17 6.03 7.94 -2.94
C PHE A 17 6.02 7.15 -4.24
N VAL A 18 7.19 6.93 -4.83
CA VAL A 18 7.33 6.11 -6.04
C VAL A 18 7.67 4.68 -5.64
N ILE A 19 6.79 3.74 -5.98
CA ILE A 19 6.94 2.32 -5.64
C ILE A 19 6.82 1.43 -6.86
N ASP A 20 7.39 0.22 -6.80
CA ASP A 20 7.24 -0.77 -7.84
C ASP A 20 5.78 -1.24 -7.93
N LYS A 21 5.26 -1.31 -9.15
CA LYS A 21 3.87 -1.71 -9.43
C LYS A 21 3.56 -3.11 -8.87
N GLU A 22 4.55 -4.00 -8.84
CA GLU A 22 4.41 -5.33 -8.26
C GLU A 22 4.18 -5.29 -6.74
N ALA A 23 4.81 -4.35 -6.02
CA ALA A 23 4.60 -4.16 -4.59
C ALA A 23 3.21 -3.56 -4.30
N ASP A 24 2.78 -2.61 -5.13
CA ASP A 24 1.46 -2.00 -5.01
C ASP A 24 0.31 -3.02 -5.22
N MET A 25 0.48 -3.94 -6.17
CA MET A 25 -0.50 -4.99 -6.49
C MET A 25 -0.79 -5.97 -5.34
N VAL A 26 -0.04 -5.90 -4.24
CA VAL A 26 -0.33 -6.62 -2.99
C VAL A 26 -1.60 -6.06 -2.32
N SER A 27 -1.92 -4.78 -2.49
CA SER A 27 -3.15 -4.18 -1.98
C SER A 27 -4.29 -4.29 -3.00
N GLN A 28 -5.30 -5.11 -2.70
CA GLN A 28 -6.52 -5.20 -3.52
C GLN A 28 -7.24 -3.85 -3.61
N THR A 29 -7.22 -3.03 -2.55
CA THR A 29 -7.87 -1.72 -2.54
C THR A 29 -7.18 -0.75 -3.49
N ILE A 30 -5.84 -0.63 -3.43
CA ILE A 30 -5.11 0.29 -4.31
C ILE A 30 -5.11 -0.22 -5.75
N ARG A 31 -5.00 -1.54 -5.95
CA ARG A 31 -5.21 -2.15 -7.26
C ARG A 31 -6.58 -1.77 -7.83
N ASN A 32 -7.65 -1.83 -7.03
CA ASN A 32 -8.98 -1.45 -7.49
C ASN A 32 -9.05 0.05 -7.82
N MET A 33 -8.39 0.92 -7.05
CA MET A 33 -8.29 2.35 -7.37
C MET A 33 -7.56 2.59 -8.70
N LEU A 34 -6.51 1.83 -9.00
CA LEU A 34 -5.72 1.94 -10.23
C LEU A 34 -6.32 1.24 -11.45
N THR A 35 -7.19 0.24 -11.26
CA THR A 35 -7.66 -0.65 -12.35
C THR A 35 -9.18 -0.63 -12.58
N SER A 36 -9.95 0.07 -11.74
CA SER A 36 -11.40 0.09 -11.87
C SER A 36 -11.85 0.81 -13.15
N PRO A 37 -12.63 0.17 -14.03
CA PRO A 37 -13.21 0.79 -15.21
C PRO A 37 -14.36 1.71 -14.78
N GLY A 38 -14.03 2.89 -14.24
CA GLY A 38 -15.00 3.76 -13.59
C GLY A 38 -14.63 5.23 -13.39
N GLY A 39 -13.48 5.69 -13.88
CA GLY A 39 -13.22 7.14 -13.93
C GLY A 39 -12.40 7.73 -12.78
N PHE A 40 -11.39 7.02 -12.29
CA PHE A 40 -10.27 7.67 -11.62
C PHE A 40 -9.19 7.96 -12.68
N ALA A 41 -8.98 9.24 -13.04
CA ALA A 41 -7.98 9.68 -14.02
C ALA A 41 -6.54 9.24 -13.68
N GLU A 42 -6.36 8.81 -12.44
CA GLU A 42 -5.20 8.21 -11.78
C GLU A 42 -4.64 6.97 -12.51
N ALA A 43 -5.51 6.16 -13.13
CA ALA A 43 -5.13 4.95 -13.84
C ALA A 43 -4.30 5.21 -15.12
N GLU A 44 -4.53 6.34 -15.80
CA GLU A 44 -3.84 6.67 -17.06
C GLU A 44 -2.40 7.18 -16.81
N HIS A 45 -2.15 7.74 -15.63
CA HIS A 45 -0.86 8.34 -15.27
C HIS A 45 -0.02 7.45 -14.35
N GLY A 46 -0.63 6.43 -13.72
CA GLY A 46 0.04 5.59 -12.74
C GLY A 46 0.28 6.31 -11.43
N GLU A 47 -0.61 7.24 -11.08
CA GLU A 47 -0.52 8.08 -9.88
C GLU A 47 -1.83 7.97 -9.11
N VAL A 48 -1.79 7.86 -7.77
CA VAL A 48 -2.98 7.80 -6.90
C VAL A 48 -2.82 8.83 -5.79
N THR A 49 -3.86 9.62 -5.53
CA THR A 49 -3.85 10.59 -4.42
C THR A 49 -4.69 10.08 -3.25
N PHE A 50 -4.14 10.17 -2.04
CA PHE A 50 -4.79 9.81 -0.80
C PHE A 50 -5.04 11.06 0.06
N PRO A 51 -6.16 11.78 -0.16
CA PRO A 51 -6.41 13.08 0.49
C PRO A 51 -6.63 12.99 2.01
N GLU A 52 -6.76 11.78 2.57
CA GLU A 52 -7.00 11.55 4.00
C GLU A 52 -5.85 10.79 4.69
N ILE A 53 -4.78 10.43 3.96
CA ILE A 53 -3.66 9.66 4.51
C ILE A 53 -2.45 10.57 4.64
N SER A 54 -1.93 10.70 5.87
CA SER A 54 -0.74 11.49 6.13
C SER A 54 0.53 10.87 5.56
N ASP A 55 1.56 11.69 5.32
CA ASP A 55 2.90 11.26 4.88
C ASP A 55 3.42 10.05 5.67
N VAL A 56 3.36 10.14 7.00
CA VAL A 56 3.89 9.12 7.91
C VAL A 56 3.14 7.79 7.77
N ILE A 57 1.82 7.84 7.58
CA ILE A 57 1.01 6.62 7.41
C ILE A 57 1.27 6.03 6.03
N LEU A 58 1.31 6.86 4.99
CA LEU A 58 1.54 6.40 3.62
C LEU A 58 2.94 5.77 3.46
N GLU A 59 3.96 6.30 4.14
CA GLU A 59 5.29 5.70 4.21
C GLU A 59 5.24 4.27 4.81
N LYS A 60 4.50 4.08 5.90
CA LYS A 60 4.33 2.75 6.54
C LYS A 60 3.58 1.78 5.65
N ILE A 61 2.58 2.26 4.90
CA ILE A 61 1.87 1.47 3.91
C ILE A 61 2.82 1.01 2.80
N CYS A 62 3.66 1.91 2.27
CA CYS A 62 4.67 1.56 1.25
C CYS A 62 5.68 0.51 1.78
N GLN A 63 6.16 0.68 3.02
CA GLN A 63 7.03 -0.31 3.68
C GLN A 63 6.34 -1.67 3.80
N TYR A 64 5.06 -1.68 4.18
CA TYR A 64 4.26 -2.90 4.27
C TYR A 64 4.10 -3.60 2.92
N PHE A 65 3.96 -2.88 1.81
CA PHE A 65 3.87 -3.48 0.47
C PHE A 65 5.11 -4.27 0.10
N TYR A 66 6.30 -3.69 0.27
CA TYR A 66 7.55 -4.42 0.02
C TYR A 66 7.74 -5.59 0.98
N TRP A 67 7.42 -5.42 2.26
CA TRP A 67 7.44 -6.52 3.21
C TRP A 67 6.50 -7.66 2.76
N SER A 68 5.26 -7.33 2.43
CA SER A 68 4.27 -8.33 2.01
C SER A 68 4.66 -9.00 0.70
N LEU A 69 5.22 -8.26 -0.27
CA LEU A 69 5.75 -8.83 -1.51
C LEU A 69 6.86 -9.87 -1.22
N GLN A 70 7.81 -9.54 -0.32
CA GLN A 70 8.90 -10.44 0.04
C GLN A 70 8.46 -11.69 0.81
N TYR A 71 7.43 -11.58 1.66
CA TYR A 71 7.04 -12.66 2.58
C TYR A 71 5.78 -13.42 2.17
N SER A 72 4.99 -12.94 1.20
CA SER A 72 3.75 -13.58 0.74
C SER A 72 3.96 -14.94 0.05
N SER A 73 5.12 -15.18 -0.58
CA SER A 73 5.44 -16.49 -1.21
C SER A 73 5.94 -17.53 -0.21
N SER A 74 6.33 -17.10 0.99
CA SER A 74 6.84 -17.98 2.03
C SER A 74 5.67 -18.46 2.91
N GLN A 75 5.45 -19.77 3.01
CA GLN A 75 4.55 -20.34 4.02
C GLN A 75 4.97 -19.97 5.47
N ASP A 76 6.12 -19.33 5.62
CA ASP A 76 6.75 -18.81 6.83
C ASP A 76 5.95 -17.68 7.52
N TRP A 77 5.17 -16.87 6.80
CA TRP A 77 4.46 -15.75 7.44
C TRP A 77 3.38 -16.23 8.44
N LYS A 78 2.74 -17.38 8.16
CA LYS A 78 1.81 -18.04 9.10
C LYS A 78 2.51 -18.51 10.37
N ALA A 79 3.80 -18.84 10.31
CA ALA A 79 4.60 -19.28 11.46
C ALA A 79 5.12 -18.09 12.30
N ARG A 80 5.21 -16.89 11.71
CA ARG A 80 5.81 -15.69 12.32
C ARG A 80 4.81 -14.65 12.83
N LEU A 81 3.51 -14.83 12.60
CA LEU A 81 2.46 -13.98 13.18
C LEU A 81 2.31 -14.25 14.69
N LYS A 82 3.33 -13.92 15.47
CA LYS A 82 3.23 -13.66 16.91
C LYS A 82 2.88 -12.18 17.13
N ILE A 83 1.84 -11.70 16.47
CA ILE A 83 1.20 -10.47 16.93
C ILE A 83 0.27 -10.96 18.05
N PRO A 84 0.59 -10.72 19.34
CA PRO A 84 -0.37 -11.03 20.39
C PRO A 84 -1.67 -10.29 20.06
N PRO A 85 -2.84 -10.91 20.27
CA PRO A 85 -4.11 -10.20 20.09
C PRO A 85 -4.06 -8.88 20.87
N PRO A 86 -4.61 -7.78 20.33
CA PRO A 86 -4.64 -6.52 21.05
C PRO A 86 -5.19 -6.77 22.44
N ASP A 87 -4.45 -6.32 23.45
CA ASP A 87 -4.73 -6.60 24.86
C ASP A 87 -6.12 -6.06 25.21
N THR A 88 -7.13 -6.93 25.23
CA THR A 88 -8.50 -6.58 25.64
C THR A 88 -8.63 -6.48 27.15
N ARG A 89 -7.57 -6.03 27.84
CA ARG A 89 -7.64 -5.58 29.23
C ARG A 89 -7.72 -4.07 29.28
N HIS A 90 -8.90 -3.55 28.98
CA HIS A 90 -9.37 -2.38 29.73
C HIS A 90 -10.36 -2.91 30.76
N LYS A 91 -9.83 -3.06 31.98
CA LYS A 91 -10.59 -3.23 33.20
C LYS A 91 -11.54 -2.04 33.34
N THR A 92 -12.84 -2.33 33.43
CA THR A 92 -13.70 -2.03 34.60
C THR A 92 -15.02 -2.76 34.43
#